data_AF-A0A7L8AJJ4-F1
#
_entry.id   AF-A0A7L8AJJ4-F1
#
_cell.length_a   1.000
_cell.length_b   1.000
_cell.length_c   1.000
_cell.angle_alpha   90.00
_cell.angle_beta   90.00
_cell.angle_gamma   90.00
#
_symmetry.space_group_name_H-M   'P 1'
#
loop_
_entity.id
_entity.type
_entity.pdbx_description
1 polymer ?
#
loop_
_entity_poly.entity_id
_entity_poly.type
_entity_poly.pdbx_seq_one_letter_code
_entity_poly.pdbx_strand_id
1 'polypeptide(L)'
;MKIENFKKELFDSNLGTAGMHDRYITIPKKAKPELFFGKPPRAITLKDKCFGVEYKLPFKHESNGEYRLTQLGVFFDKHNAKVGDEIFVENSDSGDFSISLIRNSNSSRFMDFVCDCINHNLNFTSELITRYVSSLTTKPFVLLSGLSGSGKTKLAQSFAQWISDSTEQYCIVPVGADWTNREPLLGYVNALEPEKYILPENKALELLIKANKDENKPYFLILDEMNLSHVERYFADFLSVMESKDKFKLHSSNKPLDGGNGLKVKREYGWPKNLFVVGTVNIDETTYMFSPKVLDRANVIEFRIGENEMKDYLSEPRTVTDLNREGKGMGESFVSIAKEESKANPQELKDALEAFFKALKVVGAEFGYRTASEIQTLFSKIDTINPEYISKINDKIDFAIMQKLLPKLHGSRSKLVPILKTLASLCYEVESDKKLTEKEIEKNIDTIFERKGKEKKVIKYPISLEKIERMYNNVITNGFTSYAEA
;
A
#
# COMPACT_ATOMS: atom_id res chain seq x y z
N MET A 1 14.85 -33.05 -13.20
CA MET A 1 15.86 -33.16 -12.12
C MET A 1 15.11 -33.08 -10.81
N LYS A 2 15.56 -33.70 -9.71
CA LYS A 2 14.86 -33.50 -8.42
C LYS A 2 15.07 -32.04 -8.01
N ILE A 3 14.00 -31.33 -7.74
CA ILE A 3 14.02 -30.04 -7.04
C ILE A 3 14.74 -30.30 -5.70
N GLU A 4 15.95 -29.77 -5.55
CA GLU A 4 16.67 -29.79 -4.29
C GLU A 4 16.60 -28.38 -3.70
N ASN A 5 16.18 -28.28 -2.44
CA ASN A 5 16.05 -27.03 -1.67
C ASN A 5 16.83 -27.20 -0.37
N PHE A 6 17.37 -26.12 0.19
CA PHE A 6 17.90 -26.15 1.55
C PHE A 6 17.52 -24.92 2.35
N LYS A 7 17.41 -25.14 3.67
CA LYS A 7 17.22 -24.10 4.68
C LYS A 7 18.44 -23.98 5.57
N LYS A 8 18.76 -22.76 5.98
CA LYS A 8 19.83 -22.51 6.94
C LYS A 8 19.46 -21.37 7.89
N GLU A 9 19.31 -21.71 9.16
CA GLU A 9 19.18 -20.75 10.25
C GLU A 9 20.46 -19.90 10.39
N LEU A 10 20.26 -18.61 10.63
CA LEU A 10 21.27 -17.58 10.81
C LEU A 10 21.65 -17.43 12.29
N PHE A 11 22.94 -17.45 12.55
CA PHE A 11 23.54 -17.24 13.86
C PHE A 11 24.37 -15.94 13.85
N ASP A 12 24.82 -15.49 15.02
CA ASP A 12 25.68 -14.29 15.14
C ASP A 12 26.91 -14.36 14.22
N SER A 13 27.48 -15.56 14.02
CA SER A 13 28.60 -15.80 13.12
C SER A 13 28.30 -15.47 11.65
N ASN A 14 27.02 -15.46 11.24
CA ASN A 14 26.59 -15.13 9.88
C ASN A 14 26.36 -13.62 9.69
N LEU A 15 26.03 -12.90 10.77
CA LEU A 15 25.51 -11.53 10.74
C LEU A 15 26.42 -10.48 11.40
N GLY A 16 27.53 -10.91 12.00
CA GLY A 16 28.45 -10.03 12.73
C GLY A 16 28.96 -8.80 11.97
N THR A 17 29.66 -7.92 12.68
CA THR A 17 30.18 -6.61 12.20
C THR A 17 31.31 -6.70 11.16
N ALA A 18 31.63 -7.91 10.69
CA ALA A 18 32.62 -8.13 9.64
C ALA A 18 32.12 -7.56 8.29
N GLY A 19 33.05 -7.17 7.42
CA GLY A 19 32.74 -6.55 6.14
C GLY A 19 31.94 -7.47 5.21
N MET A 20 31.38 -6.91 4.12
CA MET A 20 30.55 -7.64 3.13
C MET A 20 31.16 -8.99 2.70
N HIS A 21 32.49 -9.06 2.59
CA HIS A 21 33.21 -10.25 2.14
C HIS A 21 33.32 -11.38 3.16
N ASP A 22 33.09 -11.11 4.44
CA ASP A 22 33.29 -12.05 5.55
C ASP A 22 31.99 -12.74 5.99
N ARG A 23 30.83 -12.24 5.53
CA ARG A 23 29.53 -12.85 5.84
C ARG A 23 29.20 -13.97 4.85
N TYR A 24 28.98 -15.17 5.38
CA TYR A 24 28.73 -16.38 4.61
C TYR A 24 27.70 -17.29 5.29
N ILE A 25 27.18 -18.25 4.54
CA ILE A 25 26.46 -19.41 5.09
C ILE A 25 27.16 -20.70 4.70
N THR A 26 27.18 -21.65 5.63
CA THR A 26 27.60 -23.03 5.36
C THR A 26 26.39 -23.82 4.88
N ILE A 27 26.53 -24.47 3.74
CA ILE A 27 25.48 -25.30 3.16
C ILE A 27 25.35 -26.58 3.98
N PRO A 28 24.14 -26.98 4.40
CA PRO A 28 23.94 -28.19 5.19
C PRO A 28 24.46 -29.44 4.47
N LYS A 29 25.23 -30.30 5.15
CA LYS A 29 25.73 -31.57 4.57
C LYS A 29 24.63 -32.47 4.00
N LYS A 30 23.42 -32.38 4.58
CA LYS A 30 22.23 -33.12 4.13
C LYS A 30 21.72 -32.68 2.75
N ALA A 31 22.05 -31.45 2.31
CA ALA A 31 21.65 -30.90 1.02
C ALA A 31 22.51 -31.38 -0.16
N LYS A 32 23.48 -32.29 0.09
CA LYS A 32 24.39 -32.88 -0.92
C LYS A 32 24.83 -31.85 -2.00
N PRO A 33 25.71 -30.89 -1.65
CA PRO A 33 25.99 -29.71 -2.50
C PRO A 33 26.42 -30.01 -3.94
N GLU A 34 27.07 -31.16 -4.16
CA GLU A 34 27.49 -31.66 -5.47
C GLU A 34 26.34 -32.13 -6.37
N LEU A 35 25.22 -32.56 -5.77
CA LEU A 35 23.97 -32.87 -6.47
C LEU A 35 23.14 -31.60 -6.68
N PHE A 36 23.17 -30.67 -5.71
CA PHE A 36 22.40 -29.43 -5.72
C PHE A 36 22.91 -28.42 -6.76
N PHE A 37 24.23 -28.19 -6.81
CA PHE A 37 24.87 -27.21 -7.71
C PHE A 37 25.54 -27.87 -8.93
N GLY A 38 25.52 -29.21 -9.03
CA GLY A 38 26.27 -29.95 -10.04
C GLY A 38 27.79 -29.86 -9.81
N LYS A 39 28.58 -29.63 -10.88
CA LYS A 39 30.01 -29.34 -10.74
C LYS A 39 30.16 -27.99 -10.02
N PRO A 40 30.83 -27.92 -8.84
CA PRO A 40 30.83 -26.72 -8.01
C PRO A 40 31.40 -25.52 -8.78
N PRO A 41 30.57 -24.53 -9.15
CA PRO A 41 31.02 -23.37 -9.92
C PRO A 41 31.82 -22.42 -9.02
N ARG A 42 32.60 -21.50 -9.59
CA ARG A 42 33.33 -20.48 -8.81
C ARG A 42 32.38 -19.48 -8.13
N ALA A 43 31.20 -19.26 -8.71
CA ALA A 43 30.14 -18.41 -8.18
C ALA A 43 28.78 -18.89 -8.70
N ILE A 44 27.73 -18.61 -7.95
CA ILE A 44 26.34 -18.93 -8.28
C ILE A 44 25.55 -17.63 -8.33
N THR A 45 24.69 -17.48 -9.32
CA THR A 45 23.73 -16.39 -9.37
C THR A 45 22.45 -16.82 -8.67
N LEU A 46 22.06 -16.08 -7.64
CA LEU A 46 20.84 -16.28 -6.87
C LEU A 46 19.92 -15.09 -7.10
N LYS A 47 18.70 -15.34 -7.59
CA LYS A 47 17.66 -14.31 -7.69
C LYS A 47 16.90 -14.20 -6.37
N ASP A 48 16.94 -13.02 -5.77
CA ASP A 48 16.19 -12.71 -4.57
C ASP A 48 14.71 -12.60 -4.89
N LYS A 49 13.92 -13.47 -4.26
CA LYS A 49 12.48 -13.51 -4.51
C LYS A 49 11.75 -12.28 -3.99
N CYS A 50 12.16 -11.68 -2.87
CA CYS A 50 11.42 -10.56 -2.28
C CYS A 50 11.77 -9.22 -2.93
N PHE A 51 12.99 -9.02 -3.44
CA PHE A 51 13.41 -7.75 -4.05
C PHE A 51 13.77 -7.81 -5.54
N GLY A 52 13.71 -8.98 -6.16
CA GLY A 52 14.02 -9.18 -7.58
C GLY A 52 15.49 -8.92 -7.95
N VAL A 53 16.39 -8.78 -6.96
CA VAL A 53 17.82 -8.51 -7.17
C VAL A 53 18.56 -9.81 -7.41
N GLU A 54 19.44 -9.82 -8.41
CA GLU A 54 20.34 -10.94 -8.64
C GLU A 54 21.66 -10.74 -7.88
N TYR A 55 22.00 -11.75 -7.10
CA TYR A 55 23.22 -11.82 -6.31
C TYR A 55 24.16 -12.86 -6.92
N LYS A 56 25.32 -12.42 -7.40
CA LYS A 56 26.38 -13.32 -7.87
C LYS A 56 27.33 -13.64 -6.73
N LEU A 57 27.09 -14.75 -6.05
CA LEU A 57 27.74 -15.11 -4.79
C LEU A 57 28.86 -16.14 -5.02
N PRO A 58 30.09 -15.91 -4.53
CA PRO A 58 31.16 -16.89 -4.67
C PRO A 58 30.90 -18.14 -3.84
N PHE A 59 31.17 -19.29 -4.46
CA PHE A 59 31.03 -20.61 -3.85
C PHE A 59 32.41 -21.16 -3.52
N LYS A 60 32.63 -21.53 -2.26
CA LYS A 60 33.92 -22.05 -1.77
C LYS A 60 33.76 -23.41 -1.13
N HIS A 61 34.71 -24.30 -1.43
CA HIS A 61 34.91 -25.54 -0.71
C HIS A 61 36.13 -25.38 0.21
N GLU A 62 35.90 -25.45 1.51
CA GLU A 62 36.91 -25.25 2.54
C GLU A 62 37.71 -26.54 2.79
N SER A 63 38.92 -26.41 3.33
CA SER A 63 39.81 -27.55 3.62
C SER A 63 39.24 -28.53 4.65
N ASN A 64 38.25 -28.10 5.44
CA ASN A 64 37.51 -28.93 6.40
C ASN A 64 36.34 -29.71 5.77
N GLY A 65 36.14 -29.63 4.45
CA GLY A 65 35.07 -30.32 3.72
C GLY A 65 33.70 -29.62 3.76
N GLU A 66 33.65 -28.35 4.18
CA GLU A 66 32.43 -27.54 4.16
C GLU A 66 32.28 -26.75 2.85
N TYR A 67 31.04 -26.59 2.40
CA TYR A 67 30.69 -25.74 1.28
C TYR A 67 30.06 -24.44 1.77
N ARG A 68 30.53 -23.29 1.27
CA ARG A 68 30.10 -21.96 1.69
C ARG A 68 29.67 -21.09 0.53
N LEU A 69 28.56 -20.37 0.73
CA LEU A 69 28.18 -19.21 -0.07
C LEU A 69 28.64 -17.95 0.66
N THR A 70 29.52 -17.19 0.04
CA THR A 70 30.15 -16.01 0.63
C THR A 70 29.60 -14.71 0.03
N GLN A 71 29.92 -13.57 0.64
CA GLN A 71 29.47 -12.24 0.20
C GLN A 71 27.96 -12.00 0.34
N LEU A 72 27.33 -12.67 1.30
CA LEU A 72 25.90 -12.47 1.59
C LEU A 72 25.61 -11.18 2.35
N GLY A 73 26.62 -10.35 2.65
CA GLY A 73 26.46 -9.10 3.39
C GLY A 73 25.37 -8.20 2.82
N VAL A 74 25.40 -7.92 1.51
CA VAL A 74 24.39 -7.04 0.88
C VAL A 74 23.00 -7.67 0.90
N PHE A 75 22.89 -8.99 0.77
CA PHE A 75 21.60 -9.67 0.91
C PHE A 75 21.08 -9.54 2.36
N PHE A 76 21.93 -9.80 3.36
CA PHE A 76 21.57 -9.65 4.77
C PHE A 76 21.22 -8.23 5.16
N ASP A 77 22.01 -7.25 4.73
CA ASP A 77 21.77 -5.83 5.02
C ASP A 77 20.49 -5.36 4.35
N LYS A 78 20.27 -5.74 3.08
CA LYS A 78 19.05 -5.40 2.34
C LYS A 78 17.81 -6.01 2.96
N HIS A 79 17.90 -7.26 3.39
CA HIS A 79 16.78 -7.88 4.08
C HIS A 79 16.64 -7.37 5.50
N ASN A 80 17.67 -6.82 6.15
CA ASN A 80 17.79 -6.55 7.59
C ASN A 80 17.81 -7.84 8.44
N ALA A 81 18.54 -8.86 7.97
CA ALA A 81 18.56 -10.22 8.52
C ALA A 81 18.99 -10.26 10.01
N LYS A 82 18.37 -11.16 10.78
CA LYS A 82 18.55 -11.32 12.22
C LYS A 82 18.91 -12.74 12.60
N VAL A 83 19.54 -12.86 13.77
CA VAL A 83 19.79 -14.16 14.39
C VAL A 83 18.47 -14.87 14.61
N GLY A 84 18.42 -16.14 14.21
CA GLY A 84 17.23 -16.98 14.22
C GLY A 84 16.53 -17.05 12.86
N ASP A 85 16.67 -16.07 11.97
CA ASP A 85 16.06 -16.14 10.63
C ASP A 85 16.62 -17.32 9.83
N GLU A 86 15.83 -17.88 8.91
CA GLU A 86 16.28 -18.93 8.01
C GLU A 86 16.44 -18.41 6.58
N ILE A 87 17.58 -18.66 5.95
CA ILE A 87 17.68 -18.53 4.50
C ILE A 87 17.07 -19.77 3.87
N PHE A 88 16.30 -19.56 2.81
CA PHE A 88 15.81 -20.61 1.94
C PHE A 88 16.37 -20.43 0.53
N VAL A 89 17.00 -21.47 0.00
CA VAL A 89 17.53 -21.51 -1.36
C VAL A 89 16.85 -22.64 -2.12
N GLU A 90 16.32 -22.32 -3.29
CA GLU A 90 15.61 -23.25 -4.17
C GLU A 90 16.27 -23.31 -5.54
N ASN A 91 16.30 -24.50 -6.12
CA ASN A 91 16.72 -24.77 -7.49
C ASN A 91 15.48 -25.06 -8.35
N SER A 92 15.24 -24.26 -9.39
CA SER A 92 14.15 -24.48 -10.33
C SER A 92 14.43 -25.66 -11.26
N ASP A 93 13.39 -26.20 -11.91
CA ASP A 93 13.55 -27.24 -12.92
C ASP A 93 14.37 -26.78 -14.15
N SER A 94 14.50 -25.47 -14.36
CA SER A 94 15.36 -24.83 -15.38
C SER A 94 16.85 -24.74 -14.99
N GLY A 95 17.20 -25.02 -13.73
CA GLY A 95 18.56 -24.88 -13.20
C GLY A 95 18.91 -23.47 -12.68
N ASP A 96 17.91 -22.62 -12.50
CA ASP A 96 18.06 -21.29 -11.91
C ASP A 96 17.92 -21.36 -10.39
N PHE A 97 18.76 -20.61 -9.68
CA PHE A 97 18.72 -20.57 -8.23
C PHE A 97 18.03 -19.30 -7.72
N SER A 98 17.21 -19.47 -6.70
CA SER A 98 16.55 -18.36 -6.01
C SER A 98 16.81 -18.39 -4.51
N ILE A 99 16.79 -17.21 -3.89
CA ILE A 99 17.03 -17.04 -2.45
C ILE A 99 15.89 -16.21 -1.84
N SER A 100 15.46 -16.60 -0.64
CA SER A 100 14.57 -15.82 0.20
C SER A 100 14.98 -15.93 1.67
N LEU A 101 14.56 -14.95 2.47
CA LEU A 101 14.77 -14.94 3.91
C LEU A 101 13.43 -15.21 4.61
N ILE A 102 13.41 -16.20 5.48
CA ILE A 102 12.28 -16.59 6.33
C ILE A 102 12.58 -16.05 7.73
N ARG A 103 11.75 -15.15 8.24
CA ARG A 103 12.03 -14.46 9.50
C ARG A 103 11.66 -15.28 10.72
N ASN A 104 12.54 -15.30 11.72
CA ASN A 104 12.27 -15.81 13.06
C ASN A 104 12.05 -14.63 14.00
N SER A 105 10.99 -13.88 13.70
CA SER A 105 10.35 -12.82 14.50
C SER A 105 11.10 -11.50 14.77
N ASN A 106 10.35 -10.41 14.52
CA ASN A 106 10.33 -9.10 15.22
C ASN A 106 11.09 -7.86 14.72
N SER A 107 11.54 -7.70 13.46
CA SER A 107 12.04 -6.35 13.04
C SER A 107 11.92 -5.89 11.60
N SER A 108 11.01 -6.45 10.82
CA SER A 108 10.38 -5.69 9.73
C SER A 108 9.01 -6.28 9.49
N ARG A 109 8.15 -6.19 10.51
CA ARG A 109 6.91 -6.97 10.64
C ARG A 109 6.04 -6.94 9.38
N PHE A 110 5.95 -5.82 8.64
CA PHE A 110 5.09 -5.74 7.44
C PHE A 110 5.76 -6.19 6.13
N MET A 111 7.08 -6.39 6.10
CA MET A 111 7.75 -7.00 4.94
C MET A 111 7.46 -8.51 4.85
N ASP A 112 7.10 -9.13 5.97
CA ASP A 112 6.65 -10.52 6.01
C ASP A 112 5.42 -10.71 5.11
N PHE A 113 4.50 -9.73 5.08
CA PHE A 113 3.36 -9.75 4.16
C PHE A 113 3.78 -9.75 2.68
N VAL A 114 4.84 -9.01 2.31
CA VAL A 114 5.36 -9.00 0.93
C VAL A 114 5.83 -10.40 0.54
N CYS A 115 6.67 -11.01 1.39
CA CYS A 115 7.21 -12.34 1.11
C CYS A 115 6.13 -13.43 1.16
N ASP A 116 5.14 -13.34 2.07
CA ASP A 116 4.00 -14.26 2.12
C ASP A 116 3.10 -14.13 0.88
N CYS A 117 2.89 -12.90 0.38
CA CYS A 117 2.17 -12.69 -0.88
C CYS A 117 2.87 -13.42 -2.03
N ILE A 118 4.20 -13.28 -2.14
CA ILE A 118 4.99 -13.96 -3.19
C ILE A 118 4.88 -15.47 -3.07
N ASN A 119 4.94 -16.02 -1.85
CA ASN A 119 4.76 -17.45 -1.59
C ASN A 119 3.38 -17.96 -2.03
N HIS A 120 2.37 -17.08 -2.01
CA HIS A 120 0.99 -17.35 -2.42
C HIS A 120 0.69 -16.91 -3.86
N ASN A 121 1.74 -16.64 -4.66
CA ASN A 121 1.65 -16.20 -6.05
C ASN A 121 0.94 -14.86 -6.26
N LEU A 122 0.96 -14.00 -5.25
CA LEU A 122 0.56 -12.59 -5.32
C LEU A 122 1.81 -11.73 -5.45
N ASN A 123 2.02 -11.15 -6.62
CA ASN A 123 3.15 -10.27 -6.88
C ASN A 123 2.73 -8.81 -6.65
N PHE A 124 2.84 -8.34 -5.41
CA PHE A 124 2.67 -6.93 -5.06
C PHE A 124 4.03 -6.31 -4.77
N THR A 125 4.29 -5.13 -5.32
CA THR A 125 5.56 -4.43 -5.05
C THR A 125 5.66 -4.00 -3.59
N SER A 126 6.88 -4.01 -3.04
CA SER A 126 7.14 -3.49 -1.69
C SER A 126 6.71 -2.03 -1.54
N GLU A 127 6.84 -1.22 -2.59
CA GLU A 127 6.36 0.15 -2.63
C GLU A 127 4.84 0.22 -2.44
N LEU A 128 4.07 -0.57 -3.20
CA LEU A 128 2.60 -0.60 -3.12
C LEU A 128 2.14 -1.04 -1.73
N ILE A 129 2.76 -2.08 -1.16
CA ILE A 129 2.44 -2.57 0.18
C ILE A 129 2.78 -1.51 1.24
N THR A 130 3.94 -0.87 1.13
CA THR A 130 4.34 0.23 2.03
C THR A 130 3.30 1.34 2.01
N ARG A 131 2.93 1.82 0.81
CA ARG A 131 1.90 2.84 0.62
C ARG A 131 0.56 2.42 1.20
N TYR A 132 0.14 1.17 0.98
CA TYR A 132 -1.13 0.64 1.48
C TYR A 132 -1.19 0.57 3.01
N VAL A 133 -0.23 -0.09 3.65
CA VAL A 133 -0.20 -0.29 5.10
C VAL A 133 0.02 1.04 5.83
N SER A 134 0.91 1.91 5.33
CA SER A 134 1.10 3.26 5.89
C SER A 134 -0.17 4.11 5.73
N SER A 135 -0.92 3.96 4.63
CA SER A 135 -2.18 4.69 4.43
C SER A 135 -3.25 4.26 5.43
N LEU A 136 -3.40 2.96 5.68
CA LEU A 136 -4.33 2.41 6.67
C LEU A 136 -4.02 2.88 8.10
N THR A 137 -2.72 2.89 8.46
CA THR A 137 -2.26 3.34 9.79
C THR A 137 -2.24 4.86 9.95
N THR A 138 -2.29 5.62 8.85
CA THR A 138 -2.43 7.08 8.87
C THR A 138 -3.88 7.48 9.08
N LYS A 139 -4.79 6.82 8.37
CA LYS A 139 -6.22 7.12 8.41
C LYS A 139 -7.02 5.86 8.08
N PRO A 140 -8.09 5.55 8.82
CA PRO A 140 -8.82 4.29 8.67
C PRO A 140 -9.73 4.22 7.44
N PHE A 141 -9.40 4.96 6.36
CA PHE A 141 -10.12 4.93 5.10
C PHE A 141 -9.16 5.08 3.91
N VAL A 142 -9.06 4.03 3.11
CA VAL A 142 -8.21 3.95 1.92
C VAL A 142 -9.06 3.61 0.71
N LEU A 143 -8.80 4.28 -0.41
CA LEU A 143 -9.39 4.00 -1.71
C LEU A 143 -8.33 3.39 -2.62
N LEU A 144 -8.64 2.25 -3.22
CA LEU A 144 -7.83 1.59 -4.23
C LEU A 144 -8.47 1.82 -5.59
N SER A 145 -7.80 2.52 -6.48
CA SER A 145 -8.33 2.92 -7.79
C SER A 145 -7.51 2.33 -8.91
N GLY A 146 -8.15 1.80 -9.95
CA GLY A 146 -7.42 1.25 -11.10
C GLY A 146 -8.32 0.47 -12.04
N LEU A 147 -7.75 -0.09 -13.11
CA LEU A 147 -8.48 -0.92 -14.07
C LEU A 147 -9.14 -2.14 -13.40
N SER A 148 -10.24 -2.61 -13.97
CA SER A 148 -10.84 -3.87 -13.54
C SER A 148 -9.84 -5.02 -13.71
N GLY A 149 -9.82 -5.97 -12.77
CA GLY A 149 -8.88 -7.08 -12.78
C GLY A 149 -7.44 -6.75 -12.33
N SER A 150 -7.13 -5.53 -11.87
CA SER A 150 -5.77 -5.16 -11.42
C SER A 150 -5.38 -5.64 -10.02
N GLY A 151 -6.21 -6.45 -9.35
CA GLY A 151 -5.88 -7.02 -8.05
C GLY A 151 -6.18 -6.14 -6.84
N LYS A 152 -6.90 -5.02 -7.00
CA LYS A 152 -7.29 -4.09 -5.90
C LYS A 152 -7.97 -4.80 -4.73
N THR A 153 -9.06 -5.50 -5.02
CA THR A 153 -9.84 -6.26 -4.04
C THR A 153 -9.02 -7.39 -3.44
N LYS A 154 -8.15 -8.01 -4.26
CA LYS A 154 -7.27 -9.09 -3.79
C LYS A 154 -6.19 -8.60 -2.82
N LEU A 155 -5.59 -7.42 -3.00
CA LEU A 155 -4.67 -6.84 -2.00
C LEU A 155 -5.39 -6.65 -0.67
N ALA A 156 -6.55 -5.99 -0.70
CA ALA A 156 -7.33 -5.70 0.50
C ALA A 156 -7.77 -6.97 1.23
N GLN A 157 -8.28 -7.95 0.48
CA GLN A 157 -8.66 -9.25 1.01
C GLN A 157 -7.46 -9.98 1.60
N SER A 158 -6.34 -10.07 0.87
CA SER A 158 -5.18 -10.84 1.28
C SER A 158 -4.55 -10.25 2.54
N PHE A 159 -4.47 -8.92 2.65
CA PHE A 159 -3.98 -8.27 3.86
C PHE A 159 -4.90 -8.53 5.06
N ALA A 160 -6.22 -8.41 4.89
CA ALA A 160 -7.17 -8.69 5.94
C ALA A 160 -7.12 -10.15 6.40
N GLN A 161 -7.04 -11.11 5.47
CA GLN A 161 -6.88 -12.55 5.76
C GLN A 161 -5.56 -12.86 6.48
N TRP A 162 -4.48 -12.20 6.06
CA TRP A 162 -3.14 -12.40 6.61
C TRP A 162 -3.02 -11.92 8.06
N ILE A 163 -3.53 -10.72 8.37
CA ILE A 163 -3.34 -10.07 9.68
C ILE A 163 -4.41 -10.41 10.73
N SER A 164 -5.57 -10.92 10.30
CA SER A 164 -6.68 -11.23 11.21
C SER A 164 -6.49 -12.58 11.92
N ASP A 165 -6.96 -12.70 13.17
CA ASP A 165 -7.01 -13.99 13.88
C ASP A 165 -8.15 -14.88 13.38
N SER A 166 -9.23 -14.26 12.90
CA SER A 166 -10.48 -14.91 12.54
C SER A 166 -11.11 -14.26 11.31
N THR A 167 -11.90 -15.03 10.57
CA THR A 167 -12.70 -14.56 9.43
C THR A 167 -13.81 -13.59 9.85
N GLU A 168 -14.10 -13.49 11.15
CA GLU A 168 -15.07 -12.54 11.69
C GLU A 168 -14.55 -11.10 11.80
N GLN A 169 -13.25 -10.90 11.59
CA GLN A 169 -12.59 -9.59 11.65
C GLN A 169 -12.60 -8.85 10.31
N TYR A 170 -13.15 -9.44 9.25
CA TYR A 170 -13.31 -8.72 8.01
C TYR A 170 -14.59 -9.13 7.29
N CYS A 171 -15.15 -8.22 6.51
CA CYS A 171 -16.16 -8.56 5.53
C CYS A 171 -15.88 -7.83 4.21
N ILE A 172 -16.18 -8.54 3.11
CA ILE A 172 -16.12 -8.00 1.76
C ILE A 172 -17.55 -7.78 1.33
N VAL A 173 -17.86 -6.54 0.97
CA VAL A 173 -19.21 -6.08 0.69
C VAL A 173 -19.24 -5.53 -0.72
N PRO A 174 -19.80 -6.26 -1.69
CA PRO A 174 -20.06 -5.71 -3.02
C PRO A 174 -21.12 -4.62 -2.90
N VAL A 175 -20.81 -3.41 -3.35
CA VAL A 175 -21.74 -2.28 -3.31
C VAL A 175 -22.80 -2.47 -4.38
N GLY A 176 -24.08 -2.35 -4.02
CA GLY A 176 -25.18 -2.40 -4.98
C GLY A 176 -25.34 -1.06 -5.71
N ALA A 177 -25.80 -1.09 -6.95
CA ALA A 177 -26.06 0.11 -7.78
C ALA A 177 -27.25 0.94 -7.28
N ASP A 178 -28.11 0.37 -6.43
CA ASP A 178 -29.32 0.97 -5.88
C ASP A 178 -29.14 1.52 -4.46
N TRP A 179 -27.91 1.57 -3.95
CA TRP A 179 -27.62 2.04 -2.59
C TRP A 179 -27.75 3.56 -2.50
N THR A 180 -28.87 3.99 -1.92
CA THR A 180 -29.24 5.41 -1.83
C THR A 180 -29.25 5.96 -0.40
N ASN A 181 -29.11 5.11 0.61
CA ASN A 181 -29.17 5.47 2.03
C ASN A 181 -28.17 4.62 2.85
N ARG A 182 -28.10 4.85 4.16
CA ARG A 182 -27.16 4.17 5.07
C ARG A 182 -27.53 2.72 5.43
N GLU A 183 -28.75 2.27 5.12
CA GLU A 183 -29.31 0.99 5.57
C GLU A 183 -28.51 -0.23 5.10
N PRO A 184 -27.94 -0.27 3.87
CA PRO A 184 -27.11 -1.38 3.46
C PRO A 184 -25.87 -1.61 4.33
N LEU A 185 -25.40 -0.60 5.07
CA LEU A 185 -24.24 -0.73 5.97
C LEU A 185 -24.62 -0.71 7.45
N LEU A 186 -25.67 0.03 7.81
CA LEU A 186 -26.04 0.27 9.21
C LEU A 186 -27.37 -0.35 9.61
N GLY A 187 -28.19 -0.86 8.69
CA GLY A 187 -29.52 -1.40 8.99
C GLY A 187 -30.54 -0.33 9.43
N TYR A 188 -31.67 -0.79 9.97
CA TYR A 188 -32.78 0.07 10.38
C TYR A 188 -33.68 -0.58 11.45
N VAL A 189 -34.52 0.21 12.11
CA VAL A 189 -35.50 -0.27 13.11
C VAL A 189 -36.70 -0.87 12.39
N ASN A 190 -37.18 -2.04 12.83
CA ASN A 190 -38.39 -2.63 12.26
C ASN A 190 -39.64 -1.78 12.60
N ALA A 191 -40.38 -1.36 11.58
CA ALA A 191 -41.55 -0.51 11.75
C ALA A 191 -42.74 -1.21 12.45
N LEU A 192 -42.86 -2.54 12.29
CA LEU A 192 -43.94 -3.34 12.90
C LEU A 192 -43.56 -3.84 14.29
N GLU A 193 -42.27 -4.02 14.53
CA GLU A 193 -41.73 -4.50 15.80
C GLU A 193 -40.64 -3.55 16.31
N PRO A 194 -40.99 -2.44 17.00
CA PRO A 194 -40.04 -1.39 17.38
C PRO A 194 -38.89 -1.84 18.29
N GLU A 195 -39.04 -2.99 18.95
CA GLU A 195 -38.00 -3.62 19.78
C GLU A 195 -36.96 -4.41 18.95
N LYS A 196 -37.17 -4.57 17.64
CA LYS A 196 -36.28 -5.28 16.71
C LYS A 196 -35.51 -4.31 15.80
N TYR A 197 -34.26 -4.67 15.54
CA TYR A 197 -33.38 -4.00 14.60
C TYR A 197 -33.04 -4.95 13.44
N ILE A 198 -33.23 -4.50 12.20
CA ILE A 198 -32.89 -5.27 11.00
C ILE A 198 -31.43 -4.99 10.65
N LEU A 199 -30.59 -6.02 10.79
CA LEU A 199 -29.18 -5.97 10.41
C LEU A 199 -29.02 -6.10 8.89
N PRO A 200 -28.00 -5.46 8.29
CA PRO A 200 -27.65 -5.70 6.90
C PRO A 200 -27.07 -7.11 6.72
N GLU A 201 -27.42 -7.78 5.63
CA GLU A 201 -26.99 -9.16 5.33
C GLU A 201 -25.47 -9.32 5.13
N ASN A 202 -24.79 -8.22 4.78
CA ASN A 202 -23.35 -8.19 4.50
C ASN A 202 -22.45 -8.10 5.75
N LYS A 203 -23.04 -8.15 6.95
CA LYS A 203 -22.34 -8.15 8.25
C LYS A 203 -21.56 -6.86 8.58
N ALA A 204 -21.72 -5.79 7.81
CA ALA A 204 -20.99 -4.52 8.05
C ALA A 204 -21.26 -3.96 9.46
N LEU A 205 -22.52 -3.93 9.89
CA LEU A 205 -22.88 -3.49 11.24
C LEU A 205 -22.36 -4.46 12.32
N GLU A 206 -22.43 -5.77 12.09
CA GLU A 206 -21.88 -6.76 13.04
C GLU A 206 -20.39 -6.56 13.25
N LEU A 207 -19.65 -6.32 12.15
CA LEU A 207 -18.22 -6.02 12.18
C LEU A 207 -17.93 -4.77 13.02
N LEU A 208 -18.69 -3.68 12.80
CA LEU A 208 -18.59 -2.44 13.59
C LEU A 208 -18.84 -2.67 15.09
N ILE A 209 -19.83 -3.50 15.42
CA ILE A 209 -20.18 -3.84 16.81
C ILE A 209 -19.08 -4.68 17.46
N LYS A 210 -18.49 -5.64 16.73
CA LYS A 210 -17.38 -6.47 17.22
C LYS A 210 -16.11 -5.65 17.42
N ALA A 211 -15.78 -4.76 16.48
CA ALA A 211 -14.64 -3.85 16.59
C ALA A 211 -14.73 -2.94 17.83
N ASN A 212 -15.93 -2.45 18.17
CA ASN A 212 -16.19 -1.70 19.41
C ASN A 212 -16.08 -2.55 20.70
N LYS A 213 -16.07 -3.89 20.62
CA LYS A 213 -15.92 -4.78 21.77
C LYS A 213 -14.48 -5.25 21.97
N ASP A 214 -13.75 -5.48 20.89
CA ASP A 214 -12.37 -5.98 20.90
C ASP A 214 -11.44 -4.99 20.20
N GLU A 215 -11.08 -3.90 20.91
CA GLU A 215 -10.36 -2.76 20.34
C GLU A 215 -8.88 -3.03 20.00
N ASN A 216 -8.33 -4.19 20.38
CA ASN A 216 -6.91 -4.51 20.19
C ASN A 216 -6.64 -5.28 18.89
N LYS A 217 -7.69 -5.81 18.27
CA LYS A 217 -7.57 -6.57 17.02
C LYS A 217 -8.01 -5.74 15.83
N PRO A 218 -7.36 -5.85 14.66
CA PRO A 218 -7.78 -5.10 13.49
C PRO A 218 -9.08 -5.67 12.91
N TYR A 219 -9.95 -4.79 12.42
CA TYR A 219 -11.17 -5.13 11.71
C TYR A 219 -11.21 -4.42 10.36
N PHE A 220 -11.63 -5.11 9.30
CA PHE A 220 -11.60 -4.58 7.93
C PHE A 220 -12.97 -4.64 7.25
N LEU A 221 -13.50 -3.47 6.89
CA LEU A 221 -14.66 -3.35 6.01
C LEU A 221 -14.16 -3.06 4.59
N ILE A 222 -14.28 -4.04 3.70
CA ILE A 222 -13.83 -3.92 2.31
C ILE A 222 -15.09 -3.70 1.45
N LEU A 223 -15.22 -2.52 0.86
CA LEU A 223 -16.31 -2.16 -0.04
C LEU A 223 -15.83 -2.34 -1.47
N ASP A 224 -16.34 -3.38 -2.13
CA ASP A 224 -15.97 -3.69 -3.52
C ASP A 224 -16.84 -2.89 -4.49
N GLU A 225 -16.22 -2.31 -5.51
CA GLU A 225 -16.85 -1.40 -6.47
C GLU A 225 -17.59 -0.24 -5.79
N MET A 226 -16.89 0.41 -4.86
CA MET A 226 -17.44 1.47 -4.01
C MET A 226 -18.13 2.58 -4.81
N ASN A 227 -17.65 2.87 -6.02
CA ASN A 227 -18.19 3.91 -6.90
C ASN A 227 -19.37 3.46 -7.80
N LEU A 228 -19.90 2.25 -7.62
CA LEU A 228 -21.11 1.79 -8.31
C LEU A 228 -22.36 2.56 -7.86
N SER A 229 -22.34 3.07 -6.63
CA SER A 229 -23.36 3.97 -6.07
C SER A 229 -22.78 5.29 -5.62
N HIS A 230 -23.64 6.29 -5.39
CA HIS A 230 -23.24 7.57 -4.82
C HIS A 230 -22.72 7.40 -3.38
N VAL A 231 -21.40 7.30 -3.24
CA VAL A 231 -20.70 7.03 -1.97
C VAL A 231 -21.10 7.98 -0.86
N GLU A 232 -21.30 9.26 -1.18
CA GLU A 232 -21.70 10.26 -0.19
C GLU A 232 -23.11 10.08 0.37
N ARG A 233 -23.94 9.20 -0.20
CA ARG A 233 -25.29 8.90 0.30
C ARG A 233 -25.26 7.73 1.27
N TYR A 234 -24.81 6.57 0.83
CA TYR A 234 -24.85 5.36 1.66
C TYR A 234 -23.72 5.33 2.72
N PHE A 235 -22.60 6.01 2.46
CA PHE A 235 -21.46 6.08 3.37
C PHE A 235 -21.44 7.38 4.21
N ALA A 236 -22.54 8.16 4.18
CA ALA A 236 -22.62 9.48 4.81
C ALA A 236 -22.28 9.46 6.31
N ASP A 237 -22.88 8.54 7.08
CA ASP A 237 -22.63 8.43 8.52
C ASP A 237 -21.15 8.11 8.82
N PHE A 238 -20.51 7.23 8.03
CA PHE A 238 -19.09 6.91 8.19
C PHE A 238 -18.20 8.14 7.94
N LEU A 239 -18.47 8.89 6.87
CA LEU A 239 -17.74 10.13 6.56
C LEU A 239 -17.93 11.20 7.64
N SER A 240 -19.13 11.29 8.21
CA SER A 240 -19.47 12.24 9.27
C SER A 240 -18.78 11.89 10.59
N VAL A 241 -18.95 10.65 11.07
CA VAL A 241 -18.39 10.16 12.32
C VAL A 241 -16.86 10.22 12.32
N MET A 242 -16.22 9.90 11.19
CA MET A 242 -14.77 9.99 11.04
C MET A 242 -14.24 11.43 11.19
N GLU A 243 -15.05 12.42 10.82
CA GLU A 243 -14.66 13.84 10.88
C GLU A 243 -14.95 14.49 12.22
N SER A 244 -16.18 14.31 12.72
CA SER A 244 -16.67 14.99 13.92
C SER A 244 -16.30 14.29 15.22
N LYS A 245 -15.82 13.03 15.14
CA LYS A 245 -15.71 12.12 16.29
C LYS A 245 -17.05 11.94 17.02
N ASP A 246 -18.18 12.17 16.34
CA ASP A 246 -19.52 11.82 16.82
C ASP A 246 -19.70 10.29 16.81
N LYS A 247 -20.92 9.82 17.05
CA LYS A 247 -21.27 8.41 17.08
C LYS A 247 -22.24 8.07 15.94
N PHE A 248 -22.17 6.83 15.47
CA PHE A 248 -23.18 6.23 14.61
C PHE A 248 -24.50 6.16 15.38
N LYS A 249 -25.51 6.95 15.00
CA LYS A 249 -26.83 6.98 15.64
C LYS A 249 -27.77 6.01 14.92
N LEU A 250 -27.99 4.84 15.51
CA LEU A 250 -28.74 3.73 14.90
C LEU A 250 -30.24 3.78 15.21
N HIS A 251 -30.61 4.09 16.46
CA HIS A 251 -32.00 4.19 16.88
C HIS A 251 -32.17 5.17 18.05
N SER A 252 -33.40 5.36 18.54
CA SER A 252 -33.73 6.27 19.65
C SER A 252 -34.14 5.58 20.95
N SER A 253 -34.33 4.26 20.95
CA SER A 253 -34.67 3.50 22.17
C SER A 253 -33.58 3.62 23.26
N ASN A 254 -34.02 3.67 24.52
CA ASN A 254 -33.14 3.69 25.70
C ASN A 254 -32.57 2.29 26.03
N LYS A 255 -33.16 1.23 25.48
CA LYS A 255 -32.67 -0.14 25.62
C LYS A 255 -32.08 -0.62 24.30
N PRO A 256 -31.07 -1.52 24.35
CA PRO A 256 -30.59 -2.17 23.14
C PRO A 256 -31.71 -2.95 22.44
N LEU A 257 -31.84 -2.78 21.13
CA LEU A 257 -32.81 -3.49 20.30
C LEU A 257 -32.30 -4.88 19.92
N ASP A 258 -33.22 -5.79 19.64
CA ASP A 258 -32.89 -7.16 19.23
C ASP A 258 -32.50 -7.22 17.75
N GLY A 259 -31.23 -7.51 17.47
CA GLY A 259 -30.69 -7.67 16.12
C GLY A 259 -30.81 -9.08 15.55
N GLY A 260 -31.40 -10.02 16.31
CA GLY A 260 -31.41 -11.44 15.99
C GLY A 260 -30.13 -12.17 16.42
N ASN A 261 -30.18 -13.51 16.46
CA ASN A 261 -29.05 -14.39 16.81
C ASN A 261 -28.32 -14.02 18.12
N GLY A 262 -29.06 -13.48 19.10
CA GLY A 262 -28.52 -13.04 20.40
C GLY A 262 -27.73 -11.72 20.36
N LEU A 263 -27.64 -11.05 19.20
CA LEU A 263 -26.98 -9.76 19.07
C LEU A 263 -27.90 -8.63 19.51
N LYS A 264 -27.40 -7.78 20.42
CA LYS A 264 -28.10 -6.58 20.88
C LYS A 264 -27.47 -5.32 20.28
N VAL A 265 -28.29 -4.54 19.59
CA VAL A 265 -27.88 -3.29 18.93
C VAL A 265 -28.10 -2.14 19.90
N LYS A 266 -27.04 -1.41 20.25
CA LYS A 266 -27.13 -0.20 21.08
C LYS A 266 -27.62 0.97 20.24
N ARG A 267 -28.15 1.98 20.93
CA ARG A 267 -28.60 3.26 20.36
C ARG A 267 -27.56 3.90 19.45
N GLU A 268 -26.31 3.84 19.87
CA GLU A 268 -25.19 4.47 19.20
C GLU A 268 -23.87 3.74 19.43
N TYR A 269 -22.95 3.88 18.47
CA TYR A 269 -21.59 3.33 18.52
C TYR A 269 -20.57 4.40 18.11
N GLY A 270 -19.40 4.44 18.75
CA GLY A 270 -18.30 5.27 18.28
C GLY A 270 -17.59 4.66 17.07
N TRP A 271 -16.71 5.43 16.42
CA TRP A 271 -15.75 4.86 15.48
C TRP A 271 -14.72 3.99 16.24
N PRO A 272 -14.66 2.68 15.98
CA PRO A 272 -13.61 1.84 16.55
C PRO A 272 -12.25 2.25 15.95
N LYS A 273 -11.26 2.57 16.79
CA LYS A 273 -9.92 2.95 16.32
C LYS A 273 -9.16 1.82 15.60
N ASN A 274 -9.69 0.61 15.66
CA ASN A 274 -9.20 -0.61 15.04
C ASN A 274 -10.04 -1.05 13.83
N LEU A 275 -11.05 -0.27 13.42
CA LEU A 275 -11.80 -0.51 12.19
C LEU A 275 -11.16 0.27 11.04
N PHE A 276 -10.83 -0.43 9.98
CA PHE A 276 -10.25 0.10 8.75
C PHE A 276 -11.19 -0.16 7.58
N VAL A 277 -11.46 0.87 6.80
CA VAL A 277 -12.32 0.78 5.61
C VAL A 277 -11.46 0.86 4.35
N VAL A 278 -11.68 -0.07 3.43
CA VAL A 278 -11.01 -0.11 2.13
C VAL A 278 -12.07 -0.10 1.04
N GLY A 279 -12.09 0.93 0.20
CA GLY A 279 -12.96 0.99 -0.97
C GLY A 279 -12.19 0.66 -2.24
N THR A 280 -12.68 -0.25 -3.08
CA THR A 280 -12.11 -0.48 -4.42
C THR A 280 -12.91 0.29 -5.46
N VAL A 281 -12.22 0.79 -6.48
CA VAL A 281 -12.77 1.73 -7.45
C VAL A 281 -12.31 1.30 -8.83
N ASN A 282 -13.28 1.06 -9.71
CA ASN A 282 -13.02 0.89 -11.14
C ASN A 282 -13.05 2.27 -11.81
N ILE A 283 -12.05 2.57 -12.63
CA ILE A 283 -11.91 3.88 -13.31
C ILE A 283 -12.67 3.90 -14.65
N ASP A 284 -13.43 2.86 -14.97
CA ASP A 284 -14.22 2.77 -16.20
C ASP A 284 -15.41 3.75 -16.22
N GLU A 285 -15.83 4.11 -17.44
CA GLU A 285 -16.80 5.17 -17.76
C GLU A 285 -18.18 5.01 -17.07
N THR A 286 -18.49 3.83 -16.52
CA THR A 286 -19.80 3.46 -15.99
C THR A 286 -20.01 3.76 -14.50
N THR A 287 -19.16 4.57 -13.87
CA THR A 287 -19.18 4.77 -12.40
C THR A 287 -19.23 6.23 -11.95
N TYR A 288 -19.67 6.46 -10.71
CA TYR A 288 -19.77 7.82 -10.16
C TYR A 288 -18.40 8.35 -9.72
N MET A 289 -18.05 9.57 -10.14
CA MET A 289 -16.89 10.28 -9.60
C MET A 289 -17.08 10.56 -8.10
N PHE A 290 -15.99 10.41 -7.33
CA PHE A 290 -15.99 10.78 -5.93
C PHE A 290 -16.10 12.29 -5.75
N SER A 291 -16.94 12.70 -4.79
CA SER A 291 -16.97 14.10 -4.38
C SER A 291 -15.69 14.46 -3.60
N PRO A 292 -15.28 15.74 -3.61
CA PRO A 292 -14.13 16.21 -2.81
C PRO A 292 -14.26 15.85 -1.32
N LYS A 293 -15.49 15.72 -0.81
CA LYS A 293 -15.78 15.25 0.54
C LYS A 293 -15.21 13.84 0.79
N VAL A 294 -15.38 12.91 -0.14
CA VAL A 294 -14.86 11.55 0.01
C VAL A 294 -13.34 11.55 -0.11
N LEU A 295 -12.80 12.22 -1.13
CA LEU A 295 -11.36 12.26 -1.42
C LEU A 295 -10.55 12.97 -0.31
N ASP A 296 -11.11 13.98 0.35
CA ASP A 296 -10.45 14.61 1.50
C ASP A 296 -10.33 13.64 2.69
N ARG A 297 -11.28 12.70 2.81
CA ARG A 297 -11.37 11.75 3.92
C ARG A 297 -10.62 10.43 3.68
N ALA A 298 -10.14 10.18 2.47
CA ALA A 298 -9.42 8.96 2.12
C ALA A 298 -7.94 9.21 1.76
N ASN A 299 -7.13 8.16 1.85
CA ASN A 299 -5.90 8.04 1.07
C ASN A 299 -6.22 7.32 -0.24
N VAL A 300 -5.82 7.86 -1.39
CA VAL A 300 -6.10 7.23 -2.69
C VAL A 300 -4.83 6.57 -3.22
N ILE A 301 -4.88 5.28 -3.47
CA ILE A 301 -3.78 4.50 -4.05
C ILE A 301 -4.22 4.02 -5.43
N GLU A 302 -3.52 4.52 -6.44
CA GLU A 302 -3.69 4.06 -7.80
C GLU A 302 -2.94 2.74 -8.03
N PHE A 303 -3.67 1.74 -8.50
CA PHE A 303 -3.18 0.44 -8.95
C PHE A 303 -2.96 0.47 -10.47
N ARG A 304 -1.74 0.18 -10.86
CA ARG A 304 -1.39 -0.12 -12.25
C ARG A 304 -0.64 -1.42 -12.35
N ILE A 305 -0.88 -2.11 -13.45
CA ILE A 305 -0.12 -3.28 -13.86
C ILE A 305 0.97 -2.77 -14.82
N GLY A 306 2.23 -3.00 -14.49
CA GLY A 306 3.34 -2.68 -15.38
C GLY A 306 3.46 -3.67 -16.54
N GLU A 307 4.08 -3.25 -17.65
CA GLU A 307 4.32 -4.17 -18.79
C GLU A 307 5.10 -5.42 -18.38
N ASN A 308 6.09 -5.28 -17.50
CA ASN A 308 6.91 -6.40 -17.04
C ASN A 308 6.09 -7.37 -16.16
N GLU A 309 5.23 -6.85 -15.27
CA GLU A 309 4.34 -7.68 -14.45
C GLU A 309 3.37 -8.48 -15.32
N MET A 310 2.84 -7.85 -16.38
CA MET A 310 1.97 -8.54 -17.34
C MET A 310 2.73 -9.60 -18.15
N LYS A 311 3.97 -9.31 -18.58
CA LYS A 311 4.83 -10.29 -19.27
C LYS A 311 5.10 -11.51 -18.38
N ASP A 312 5.45 -11.27 -17.12
CA ASP A 312 5.72 -12.34 -16.15
C ASP A 312 4.46 -13.20 -15.94
N TYR A 313 3.29 -12.57 -15.73
CA TYR A 313 2.01 -13.29 -15.58
C TYR A 313 1.63 -14.13 -16.81
N LEU A 314 1.83 -13.61 -18.02
CA LEU A 314 1.55 -14.33 -19.26
C LEU A 314 2.51 -15.50 -19.50
N SER A 315 3.75 -15.39 -19.01
CA SER A 315 4.74 -16.46 -19.14
C SER A 315 4.45 -17.65 -18.23
N GLU A 316 3.99 -17.40 -17.00
CA GLU A 316 3.67 -18.41 -16.01
C GLU A 316 2.40 -18.04 -15.23
N PRO A 317 1.20 -18.41 -15.71
CA PRO A 317 -0.03 -18.20 -14.96
C PRO A 317 -0.02 -19.09 -13.71
N ARG A 318 0.05 -18.47 -12.53
CA ARG A 318 0.07 -19.20 -11.25
C ARG A 318 -1.28 -19.16 -10.55
N THR A 319 -1.64 -20.26 -9.89
CA THR A 319 -2.84 -20.29 -9.04
C THR A 319 -2.55 -19.56 -7.74
N VAL A 320 -3.38 -18.57 -7.44
CA VAL A 320 -3.30 -17.78 -6.20
C VAL A 320 -3.92 -18.57 -5.05
N THR A 321 -3.21 -18.65 -3.93
CA THR A 321 -3.69 -19.26 -2.68
C THR A 321 -4.00 -18.18 -1.64
N ASP A 322 -4.93 -18.43 -0.73
CA ASP A 322 -5.30 -17.46 0.31
C ASP A 322 -4.26 -17.42 1.45
N LEU A 323 -3.92 -16.21 1.92
CA LEU A 323 -3.00 -16.00 3.04
C LEU A 323 -3.78 -16.07 4.35
N ASN A 324 -3.85 -17.25 4.96
CA ASN A 324 -4.71 -17.45 6.12
C ASN A 324 -3.93 -17.30 7.42
N ARG A 325 -3.99 -16.10 8.01
CA ARG A 325 -3.55 -15.79 9.38
C ARG A 325 -2.05 -15.91 9.64
N GLU A 326 -1.23 -15.89 8.59
CA GLU A 326 0.25 -15.97 8.71
C GLU A 326 0.82 -14.76 9.46
N GLY A 327 0.19 -13.58 9.34
CA GLY A 327 0.54 -12.35 10.04
C GLY A 327 -0.24 -12.07 11.33
N LYS A 328 -1.04 -13.01 11.84
CA LYS A 328 -1.96 -12.77 12.97
C LYS A 328 -1.28 -12.19 14.22
N GLY A 329 -0.03 -12.57 14.48
CA GLY A 329 0.76 -12.06 15.60
C GLY A 329 1.07 -10.56 15.53
N MET A 330 0.76 -9.91 14.41
CA MET A 330 1.04 -8.50 14.17
C MET A 330 -0.20 -7.61 14.28
N GLY A 331 -1.40 -8.19 14.42
CA GLY A 331 -2.64 -7.42 14.47
C GLY A 331 -2.65 -6.35 15.56
N GLU A 332 -2.24 -6.71 16.78
CA GLU A 332 -2.18 -5.75 17.90
C GLU A 332 -1.14 -4.65 17.68
N SER A 333 0.03 -5.01 17.12
CA SER A 333 1.08 -4.05 16.77
C SER A 333 0.59 -3.07 15.69
N PHE A 334 -0.13 -3.56 14.68
CA PHE A 334 -0.70 -2.75 13.61
C PHE A 334 -1.73 -1.76 14.15
N VAL A 335 -2.65 -2.23 15.02
CA VAL A 335 -3.63 -1.36 15.68
C VAL A 335 -2.95 -0.33 16.57
N SER A 336 -1.89 -0.70 17.29
CA SER A 336 -1.12 0.22 18.14
C SER A 336 -0.46 1.32 17.30
N ILE A 337 0.16 0.96 16.17
CA ILE A 337 0.73 1.93 15.23
C ILE A 337 -0.37 2.84 14.68
N ALA A 338 -1.55 2.33 14.32
CA ALA A 338 -2.66 3.15 13.83
C ALA A 338 -3.23 4.12 14.90
N LYS A 339 -3.16 3.75 16.18
CA LYS A 339 -3.63 4.60 17.30
C LYS A 339 -2.64 5.69 17.69
N GLU A 340 -1.37 5.54 17.37
CA GLU A 340 -0.31 6.48 17.73
C GLU A 340 -0.34 7.73 16.85
N GLU A 341 -0.49 8.90 17.47
CA GLU A 341 -0.41 10.20 16.78
C GLU A 341 1.06 10.63 16.65
N SER A 342 1.72 10.22 15.56
CA SER A 342 3.06 10.69 15.19
C SER A 342 3.02 11.55 13.94
N LYS A 343 3.72 12.69 13.95
CA LYS A 343 3.85 13.60 12.81
C LYS A 343 5.31 13.93 12.59
N ALA A 344 5.73 13.89 11.33
CA ALA A 344 7.04 14.35 10.90
C ALA A 344 6.88 15.62 10.06
N ASN A 345 7.79 16.58 10.24
CA ASN A 345 7.78 17.82 9.47
C ASN A 345 9.20 18.33 9.16
N PRO A 346 10.03 17.52 8.44
CA PRO A 346 11.35 17.96 8.01
C PRO A 346 11.23 19.14 7.03
N GLN A 347 12.33 19.88 6.86
CA GLN A 347 12.32 21.13 6.07
C GLN A 347 11.94 20.86 4.61
N GLU A 348 12.43 19.77 4.04
CA GLU A 348 12.15 19.33 2.68
C GLU A 348 10.67 19.08 2.43
N LEU A 349 9.97 18.52 3.43
CA LEU A 349 8.52 18.31 3.37
C LEU A 349 7.77 19.65 3.42
N LYS A 350 8.20 20.58 4.29
CA LYS A 350 7.59 21.92 4.38
C LYS A 350 7.73 22.66 3.05
N ASP A 351 8.94 22.70 2.51
CA ASP A 351 9.25 23.40 1.26
C ASP A 351 8.43 22.82 0.11
N ALA A 352 8.31 21.49 0.03
CA ALA A 352 7.48 20.82 -0.96
C ALA A 352 5.99 21.18 -0.79
N LEU A 353 5.44 21.08 0.43
CA LEU A 353 4.04 21.40 0.70
C LEU A 353 3.72 22.86 0.41
N GLU A 354 4.60 23.80 0.74
CA GLU A 354 4.42 25.22 0.40
C GLU A 354 4.41 25.47 -1.11
N ALA A 355 5.32 24.83 -1.84
CA ALA A 355 5.38 24.95 -3.30
C ALA A 355 4.11 24.40 -3.97
N PHE A 356 3.68 23.20 -3.57
CA PHE A 356 2.45 22.59 -4.08
C PHE A 356 1.20 23.38 -3.67
N PHE A 357 1.15 23.91 -2.44
CA PHE A 357 0.05 24.76 -1.99
C PHE A 357 -0.09 26.01 -2.86
N LYS A 358 1.02 26.72 -3.13
CA LYS A 358 1.03 27.91 -3.99
C LYS A 358 0.52 27.59 -5.40
N ALA A 359 0.97 26.48 -5.98
CA ALA A 359 0.52 26.04 -7.30
C ALA A 359 -0.99 25.73 -7.32
N LEU A 360 -1.45 24.90 -6.37
CA LEU A 360 -2.85 24.46 -6.32
C LEU A 360 -3.84 25.60 -6.01
N LYS A 361 -3.42 26.61 -5.25
CA LYS A 361 -4.24 27.78 -4.91
C LYS A 361 -4.70 28.57 -6.14
N VAL A 362 -3.92 28.58 -7.22
CA VAL A 362 -4.26 29.31 -8.46
C VAL A 362 -5.58 28.81 -9.07
N VAL A 363 -5.90 27.53 -8.91
CA VAL A 363 -7.11 26.89 -9.47
C VAL A 363 -8.18 26.57 -8.43
N GLY A 364 -8.01 27.07 -7.20
CA GLY A 364 -8.90 26.80 -6.07
C GLY A 364 -8.87 25.34 -5.60
N ALA A 365 -7.75 24.65 -5.78
CA ALA A 365 -7.55 23.25 -5.40
C ALA A 365 -6.59 23.10 -4.21
N GLU A 366 -6.32 24.18 -3.48
CA GLU A 366 -5.46 24.17 -2.31
C GLU A 366 -5.98 23.24 -1.21
N PHE A 367 -5.06 22.74 -0.39
CA PHE A 367 -5.38 21.84 0.70
C PHE A 367 -5.39 22.56 2.05
N GLY A 368 -6.29 22.17 2.94
CA GLY A 368 -6.39 22.74 4.28
C GLY A 368 -5.46 22.06 5.30
N TYR A 369 -5.49 22.56 6.53
CA TYR A 369 -4.68 22.04 7.66
C TYR A 369 -4.87 20.54 7.91
N ARG A 370 -6.07 20.00 7.68
CA ARG A 370 -6.35 18.57 7.81
C ARG A 370 -5.48 17.74 6.88
N THR A 371 -5.50 18.05 5.59
CA THR A 371 -4.69 17.34 4.60
C THR A 371 -3.19 17.47 4.92
N ALA A 372 -2.73 18.66 5.33
CA ALA A 372 -1.33 18.86 5.71
C ALA A 372 -0.92 17.98 6.92
N SER A 373 -1.76 17.95 7.96
CA SER A 373 -1.55 17.11 9.14
C SER A 373 -1.56 15.61 8.80
N GLU A 374 -2.42 15.19 7.87
CA GLU A 374 -2.47 13.81 7.40
C GLU A 374 -1.21 13.44 6.61
N ILE A 375 -0.69 14.34 5.77
CA ILE A 375 0.57 14.13 5.05
C ILE A 375 1.74 13.98 6.03
N GLN A 376 1.82 14.83 7.05
CA GLN A 376 2.86 14.72 8.10
C GLN A 376 2.76 13.40 8.87
N THR A 377 1.54 12.91 9.09
CA THR A 377 1.30 11.62 9.74
C THR A 377 1.73 10.48 8.82
N LEU A 378 1.30 10.50 7.55
CA LEU A 378 1.69 9.53 6.53
C LEU A 378 3.22 9.43 6.39
N PHE A 379 3.88 10.58 6.31
CA PHE A 379 5.34 10.66 6.22
C PHE A 379 6.03 9.94 7.38
N SER A 380 5.54 10.14 8.62
CA SER A 380 6.06 9.43 9.79
C SER A 380 5.70 7.95 9.78
N LYS A 381 4.49 7.57 9.36
CA LYS A 381 4.06 6.17 9.34
C LYS A 381 4.80 5.34 8.30
N ILE A 382 5.24 5.94 7.19
CA ILE A 382 6.09 5.24 6.22
C ILE A 382 7.39 4.77 6.89
N ASP A 383 8.03 5.59 7.70
CA ASP A 383 9.27 5.20 8.41
C ASP A 383 9.05 4.05 9.39
N THR A 384 7.92 4.06 10.11
CA THR A 384 7.54 3.00 11.04
C THR A 384 7.22 1.68 10.33
N ILE A 385 6.53 1.74 9.19
CA ILE A 385 6.09 0.56 8.45
C ILE A 385 7.25 -0.04 7.64
N ASN A 386 8.05 0.82 7.00
CA ASN A 386 9.19 0.41 6.18
C ASN A 386 10.40 1.33 6.42
N PRO A 387 11.33 0.93 7.32
CA PRO A 387 12.52 1.70 7.65
C PRO A 387 13.45 2.02 6.46
N GLU A 388 13.36 1.31 5.32
CA GLU A 388 14.13 1.63 4.12
C GLU A 388 13.81 3.03 3.56
N TYR A 389 12.65 3.59 3.91
CA TYR A 389 12.22 4.92 3.47
C TYR A 389 12.68 6.05 4.39
N ILE A 390 13.35 5.77 5.52
CA ILE A 390 13.85 6.80 6.44
C ILE A 390 14.73 7.81 5.70
N SER A 391 15.66 7.31 4.87
CA SER A 391 16.55 8.15 4.05
C SER A 391 15.94 8.60 2.71
N LYS A 392 14.80 8.04 2.30
CA LYS A 392 14.16 8.32 1.01
C LYS A 392 13.10 9.41 1.14
N ILE A 393 13.54 10.62 1.53
CA ILE A 393 12.65 11.76 1.80
C ILE A 393 11.79 12.10 0.57
N ASN A 394 12.39 12.12 -0.62
CA ASN A 394 11.69 12.48 -1.85
C ASN A 394 10.59 11.47 -2.21
N ASP A 395 10.84 10.17 -2.07
CA ASP A 395 9.85 9.12 -2.33
C ASP A 395 8.64 9.24 -1.39
N LYS A 396 8.88 9.54 -0.11
CA LYS A 396 7.80 9.77 0.87
C LYS A 396 6.95 11.00 0.51
N ILE A 397 7.59 12.08 0.05
CA ILE A 397 6.90 13.28 -0.43
C ILE A 397 6.09 12.94 -1.70
N ASP A 398 6.67 12.17 -2.62
CA ASP A 398 6.02 11.73 -3.85
C ASP A 398 4.75 10.93 -3.56
N PHE A 399 4.80 9.98 -2.61
CA PHE A 399 3.63 9.24 -2.15
C PHE A 399 2.55 10.18 -1.61
N ALA A 400 2.93 11.16 -0.80
CA ALA A 400 1.97 12.12 -0.24
C ALA A 400 1.30 12.98 -1.32
N ILE A 401 2.07 13.47 -2.31
CA ILE A 401 1.54 14.23 -3.44
C ILE A 401 0.54 13.38 -4.23
N MET A 402 0.97 12.18 -4.63
CA MET A 402 0.17 11.25 -5.43
C MET A 402 -1.13 10.84 -4.73
N GLN A 403 -1.10 10.62 -3.41
CA GLN A 403 -2.23 10.06 -2.66
C GLN A 403 -3.18 11.10 -2.05
N LYS A 404 -2.72 12.34 -1.80
CA LYS A 404 -3.51 13.36 -1.09
C LYS A 404 -3.73 14.65 -1.87
N LEU A 405 -2.83 15.01 -2.79
CA LEU A 405 -2.90 16.29 -3.51
C LEU A 405 -3.52 16.13 -4.90
N LEU A 406 -2.97 15.22 -5.71
CA LEU A 406 -3.44 14.99 -7.08
C LEU A 406 -4.89 14.50 -7.21
N PRO A 407 -5.45 13.69 -6.28
CA PRO A 407 -6.84 13.23 -6.39
C PRO A 407 -7.89 14.34 -6.51
N LYS A 408 -7.57 15.55 -6.02
CA LYS A 408 -8.48 16.71 -6.05
C LYS A 408 -8.54 17.39 -7.42
N LEU A 409 -7.67 17.01 -8.36
CA LEU A 409 -7.58 17.65 -9.67
C LEU A 409 -8.55 17.00 -10.67
N HIS A 410 -9.49 17.81 -11.14
CA HIS A 410 -10.37 17.48 -12.25
C HIS A 410 -10.84 18.76 -12.95
N GLY A 411 -11.16 18.67 -14.23
CA GLY A 411 -11.68 19.80 -14.97
C GLY A 411 -11.33 19.80 -16.45
N SER A 412 -11.71 20.90 -17.11
CA SER A 412 -11.47 21.14 -18.52
C SER A 412 -10.01 21.51 -18.79
N ARG A 413 -9.63 21.43 -20.07
CA ARG A 413 -8.31 21.81 -20.59
C ARG A 413 -7.85 23.20 -20.15
N SER A 414 -8.72 24.21 -20.22
CA SER A 414 -8.37 25.60 -19.86
C SER A 414 -7.98 25.74 -18.38
N LYS A 415 -8.61 24.96 -17.50
CA LYS A 415 -8.31 24.95 -16.07
C LYS A 415 -7.08 24.11 -15.75
N LEU A 416 -6.96 22.91 -16.34
CA LEU A 416 -5.97 21.92 -15.91
C LEU A 416 -4.62 22.01 -16.61
N VAL A 417 -4.54 22.43 -17.88
CA VAL A 417 -3.25 22.48 -18.59
C VAL A 417 -2.21 23.35 -17.88
N PRO A 418 -2.51 24.60 -17.47
CA PRO A 418 -1.51 25.44 -16.81
C PRO A 418 -1.01 24.83 -15.50
N ILE A 419 -1.93 24.35 -14.67
CA ILE A 419 -1.57 23.78 -13.37
C ILE A 419 -0.81 22.46 -13.50
N LEU A 420 -1.16 21.58 -14.44
CA LEU A 420 -0.42 20.33 -14.66
C LEU A 420 1.03 20.61 -15.09
N LYS A 421 1.26 21.61 -15.95
CA LYS A 421 2.62 22.02 -16.31
C LYS A 421 3.39 22.58 -15.09
N THR A 422 2.73 23.39 -14.25
CA THR A 422 3.34 23.89 -13.00
C THR A 422 3.64 22.78 -12.00
N LEU A 423 2.76 21.80 -11.82
CA LEU A 423 2.99 20.68 -10.91
C LEU A 423 4.09 19.75 -11.43
N ALA A 424 4.14 19.51 -12.74
CA ALA A 424 5.23 18.75 -13.35
C ALA A 424 6.59 19.43 -13.13
N SER A 425 6.67 20.76 -13.17
CA SER A 425 7.94 21.46 -12.94
C SER A 425 8.44 21.30 -11.50
N LEU A 426 7.54 21.19 -10.52
CA LEU A 426 7.88 20.89 -9.12
C LEU A 426 8.39 19.45 -8.90
N CYS A 427 8.19 18.54 -9.87
CA CYS A 427 8.64 17.16 -9.78
C CYS A 427 10.09 16.94 -10.23
N TYR A 428 10.76 17.98 -10.72
CA TYR A 428 12.18 17.96 -11.06
C TYR A 428 13.02 18.65 -10.00
N GLU A 429 14.28 18.25 -9.85
CA GLU A 429 15.25 19.04 -9.10
C GLU A 429 15.52 20.37 -9.81
N VAL A 430 15.61 21.44 -9.02
CA VAL A 430 16.02 22.75 -9.53
C VAL A 430 17.54 22.71 -9.68
N GLU A 431 18.07 22.80 -10.90
CA GLU A 431 19.51 22.99 -11.10
C GLU A 431 19.97 24.26 -10.36
N SER A 432 20.84 24.07 -9.37
CA SER A 432 21.27 25.11 -8.42
C SER A 432 22.09 26.25 -9.06
N ASP A 433 22.53 26.12 -10.32
CA ASP A 433 23.51 27.03 -10.93
C ASP A 433 22.95 28.04 -11.95
N LYS A 434 21.63 28.07 -12.19
CA LYS A 434 21.02 29.14 -13.00
C LYS A 434 19.81 29.71 -12.29
N LYS A 435 19.92 30.95 -11.82
CA LYS A 435 18.76 31.82 -11.55
C LYS A 435 17.99 31.99 -12.87
N LEU A 436 17.13 31.05 -13.18
CA LEU A 436 16.19 31.17 -14.29
C LEU A 436 15.27 32.35 -14.00
N THR A 437 15.17 33.25 -14.97
CA THR A 437 14.21 34.37 -14.91
C THR A 437 12.77 33.85 -15.00
N GLU A 438 11.79 34.59 -14.47
CA GLU A 438 10.36 34.20 -14.54
C GLU A 438 9.91 33.84 -15.97
N LYS A 439 10.42 34.55 -16.98
CA LYS A 439 10.17 34.26 -18.40
C LYS A 439 10.78 32.95 -18.90
N GLU A 440 11.94 32.56 -18.38
CA GLU A 440 12.56 31.26 -18.71
C GLU A 440 11.85 30.11 -18.00
N ILE A 441 11.34 30.35 -16.78
CA ILE A 441 10.48 29.41 -16.06
C ILE A 441 9.18 29.20 -16.83
N GLU A 442 8.49 30.25 -17.26
CA GLU A 442 7.26 30.15 -18.08
C GLU A 442 7.52 29.39 -19.41
N LYS A 443 8.60 29.73 -20.13
CA LYS A 443 8.95 29.06 -21.39
C LYS A 443 9.36 27.59 -21.20
N ASN A 444 9.97 27.26 -20.07
CA ASN A 444 10.31 25.87 -19.72
C ASN A 444 9.10 25.07 -19.24
N ILE A 445 8.16 25.70 -18.51
CA ILE A 445 6.86 25.13 -18.14
C ILE A 445 6.08 24.79 -19.40
N ASP A 446 6.08 25.67 -20.41
CA ASP A 446 5.31 25.43 -21.62
C ASP A 446 5.78 24.22 -22.43
N THR A 447 7.08 23.97 -22.43
CA THR A 447 7.73 22.87 -23.18
C THR A 447 8.03 21.64 -22.31
N ILE A 448 7.53 21.59 -21.07
CA ILE A 448 7.90 20.57 -20.07
C ILE A 448 7.59 19.14 -20.51
N PHE A 449 6.47 18.94 -21.21
CA PHE A 449 6.06 17.65 -21.76
C PHE A 449 6.54 17.43 -23.20
N GLU A 450 7.09 18.46 -23.85
CA GLU A 450 7.48 18.44 -25.27
C GLU A 450 8.97 18.05 -25.46
N ARG A 451 9.81 18.25 -24.44
CA ARG A 451 11.26 17.95 -24.51
C ARG A 451 11.57 16.50 -24.13
N LYS A 452 11.15 15.52 -24.95
CA LYS A 452 11.75 14.18 -24.89
C LYS A 452 13.18 14.22 -25.47
N GLY A 453 14.18 14.44 -24.61
CA GLY A 453 15.56 14.01 -24.90
C GLY A 453 16.67 15.04 -25.07
N LYS A 454 16.68 16.20 -24.39
CA LYS A 454 17.86 17.12 -24.45
C LYS A 454 18.50 17.57 -23.14
N GLU A 455 17.90 17.33 -21.97
CA GLU A 455 18.49 17.68 -20.67
C GLU A 455 18.29 16.52 -19.68
N LYS A 456 19.37 16.04 -19.04
CA LYS A 456 19.29 15.06 -17.94
C LYS A 456 18.77 15.77 -16.68
N LYS A 457 17.48 16.07 -16.63
CA LYS A 457 16.87 16.59 -15.41
C LYS A 457 16.71 15.46 -14.40
N VAL A 458 17.21 15.65 -13.18
CA VAL A 458 17.01 14.71 -12.08
C VAL A 458 15.55 14.79 -11.65
N ILE A 459 14.85 13.67 -11.69
CA ILE A 459 13.44 13.57 -11.30
C ILE A 459 13.39 13.38 -9.79
N LYS A 460 12.69 14.28 -9.11
CA LYS A 460 12.50 14.26 -7.65
C LYS A 460 11.30 13.41 -7.25
N TYR A 461 10.19 13.52 -7.98
CA TYR A 461 8.91 12.85 -7.68
C TYR A 461 8.41 12.06 -8.90
N PRO A 462 8.98 10.88 -9.19
CA PRO A 462 8.68 10.11 -10.40
C PRO A 462 7.23 9.65 -10.51
N ILE A 463 6.58 9.21 -9.43
CA ILE A 463 5.22 8.67 -9.45
C ILE A 463 4.22 9.78 -9.73
N SER A 464 4.36 10.91 -9.05
CA SER A 464 3.53 12.10 -9.27
C SER A 464 3.73 12.66 -10.67
N LEU A 465 4.97 12.72 -11.17
CA LEU A 465 5.25 13.19 -12.53
C LEU A 465 4.58 12.31 -13.58
N GLU A 466 4.71 10.99 -13.48
CA GLU A 466 4.06 10.04 -14.39
C GLU A 466 2.53 10.24 -14.40
N LYS A 467 1.93 10.47 -13.24
CA LYS A 467 0.48 10.79 -13.14
C LYS A 467 0.11 12.10 -13.80
N ILE A 468 0.88 13.15 -13.53
CA ILE A 468 0.64 14.47 -14.10
C ILE A 468 0.77 14.43 -15.63
N GLU A 469 1.75 13.69 -16.17
CA GLU A 469 1.95 13.50 -17.61
C GLU A 469 0.74 12.83 -18.27
N ARG A 470 0.20 11.77 -17.67
CA ARG A 470 -1.02 11.12 -18.20
C ARG A 470 -2.22 12.04 -18.14
N MET A 471 -2.46 12.71 -17.01
CA MET A 471 -3.54 13.67 -16.89
C MET A 471 -3.42 14.79 -17.95
N TYR A 472 -2.18 15.24 -18.21
CA TYR A 472 -1.91 16.22 -19.26
C TYR A 472 -2.25 15.67 -20.65
N ASN A 473 -1.75 14.49 -21.00
CA ASN A 473 -2.05 13.88 -22.31
C ASN A 473 -3.56 13.64 -22.49
N ASN A 474 -4.23 13.16 -21.45
CA ASN A 474 -5.67 12.91 -21.46
C ASN A 474 -6.47 14.21 -21.65
N VAL A 475 -6.12 15.30 -20.95
CA VAL A 475 -6.84 16.57 -21.09
C VAL A 475 -6.58 17.26 -22.44
N ILE A 476 -5.41 17.02 -23.05
CA ILE A 476 -5.12 17.52 -24.41
C ILE A 476 -5.96 16.78 -25.45
N THR A 477 -6.06 15.45 -25.33
CA THR A 477 -6.82 14.60 -26.26
C THR A 477 -8.33 14.74 -26.11
N ASN A 478 -8.82 14.64 -24.86
CA ASN A 478 -10.26 14.52 -24.57
C ASN A 478 -10.89 15.82 -24.06
N GLY A 479 -10.11 16.88 -23.85
CA GLY A 479 -10.60 18.19 -23.39
C GLY A 479 -10.98 18.26 -21.90
N PHE A 480 -11.02 17.12 -21.22
CA PHE A 480 -11.29 16.96 -19.79
C PHE A 480 -10.39 15.85 -19.22
N THR A 481 -9.98 15.98 -17.97
CA THR A 481 -9.36 14.87 -17.24
C THR A 481 -9.76 14.94 -15.76
N SER A 482 -9.66 13.81 -15.10
CA SER A 482 -9.68 13.72 -13.64
C SER A 482 -8.48 12.89 -13.15
N TYR A 483 -8.32 12.77 -11.84
CA TYR A 483 -7.38 11.80 -11.28
C TYR A 483 -7.76 10.36 -11.62
N ALA A 484 -9.05 10.05 -11.75
CA ALA A 484 -9.52 8.76 -12.25
C ALA A 484 -9.58 8.80 -13.79
N GLU A 485 -8.43 9.05 -14.43
CA GLU A 485 -8.31 8.85 -15.89
C GLU A 485 -8.14 7.36 -16.21
N ALA A 486 -8.68 6.96 -17.37
CA ALA A 486 -8.61 5.61 -17.92
C ALA A 486 -7.68 5.58 -19.13
#